data_AF-A0A016WCR1-F1
#
_entry.id   AF-A0A016WCR1-F1
#
_cell.length_a   1.000
_cell.length_b   1.000
_cell.length_c   1.000
_cell.angle_alpha   90.00
_cell.angle_beta   90.00
_cell.angle_gamma   90.00
#
_symmetry.space_group_name_H-M   'P 1'
#
loop_
_entity.id
_entity.type
_entity.pdbx_description
1 polymer ?
#
loop_
_entity_poly.entity_id
_entity_poly.type
_entity_poly.pdbx_seq_one_letter_code
_entity_poly.pdbx_strand_id
1 'polypeptide(L)'
;MLYEKYVGETARPLYARIDEHLRALRNPASYIKSSFSHHRTSRHTREDPPGLKVTALHRSLESTLERKLMEALTINRIMPEINNRDELMDTVRLIT
;
A
#
# COMPACT_ATOMS: atom_id res chain seq x y z
N MET A 1 18.36 6.92 6.49
CA MET A 1 16.91 6.75 6.68
C MET A 1 16.50 5.48 5.96
N LEU A 2 15.95 4.51 6.68
CA LEU A 2 15.42 3.29 6.07
C LEU A 2 14.04 3.63 5.49
N TYR A 3 13.78 3.25 4.24
CA TYR A 3 12.47 3.41 3.63
C TYR A 3 11.46 2.46 4.30
N GLU A 4 10.31 2.99 4.76
CA GLU A 4 9.18 2.15 5.16
C GLU A 4 8.42 1.67 3.92
N LYS A 5 7.96 0.42 3.94
CA LYS A 5 7.43 -0.27 2.76
C LYS A 5 5.92 -0.36 2.81
N TYR A 6 5.33 -0.37 1.62
CA TYR A 6 3.94 -0.70 1.35
C TYR A 6 3.88 -1.67 0.17
N VAL A 7 2.95 -2.61 0.22
CA VAL A 7 2.61 -3.51 -0.88
C VAL A 7 1.12 -3.38 -1.16
N GLY A 8 0.77 -3.27 -2.44
CA GLY A 8 -0.62 -3.21 -2.87
C GLY A 8 -0.82 -3.76 -4.28
N GLU A 9 -2.02 -4.22 -4.59
CA GLU A 9 -2.44 -4.53 -5.96
C GLU A 9 -3.24 -3.40 -6.62
N THR A 10 -3.35 -3.46 -7.95
CA THR A 10 -4.35 -2.70 -8.68
C THR A 10 -4.67 -3.34 -10.03
N ALA A 11 -5.95 -3.36 -10.40
CA ALA A 11 -6.41 -3.66 -11.75
C ALA A 11 -6.37 -2.43 -12.69
N ARG A 12 -6.20 -1.23 -12.13
CA ARG A 12 -6.14 0.03 -12.87
C ARG A 12 -4.69 0.31 -13.33
N PRO A 13 -4.47 1.26 -14.24
CA PRO A 13 -3.12 1.74 -14.52
C PRO A 13 -2.39 2.16 -13.24
N LEU A 14 -1.13 1.75 -13.10
CA LEU A 14 -0.32 1.96 -11.89
C LEU A 14 -0.28 3.44 -11.46
N TYR A 15 -0.22 4.38 -12.41
CA TYR A 15 -0.20 5.81 -12.10
C TYR A 15 -1.43 6.28 -11.31
N ALA A 16 -2.61 5.69 -11.54
CA ALA A 16 -3.83 6.06 -10.84
C ALA A 16 -3.80 5.63 -9.36
N ARG A 17 -3.18 4.49 -9.08
CA ARG A 17 -2.97 4.00 -7.70
C ARG A 17 -1.92 4.84 -6.97
N ILE A 18 -0.84 5.23 -7.67
CA ILE A 18 0.18 6.13 -7.13
C ILE A 18 -0.44 7.48 -6.78
N ASP A 19 -1.23 8.08 -7.67
CA ASP A 19 -1.91 9.35 -7.43
C ASP A 19 -2.82 9.30 -6.19
N GLU A 20 -3.57 8.22 -6.02
CA GLU A 20 -4.41 8.00 -4.84
C GLU A 20 -3.58 8.01 -3.54
N HIS A 21 -2.45 7.30 -3.52
CA HIS A 21 -1.54 7.30 -2.37
C HIS A 21 -0.93 8.67 -2.10
N LEU A 22 -0.52 9.40 -3.14
CA LEU A 22 0.01 10.76 -3.01
C LEU A 22 -1.05 11.73 -2.47
N ARG A 23 -2.31 11.61 -2.91
CA ARG A 23 -3.43 12.40 -2.37
C ARG A 23 -3.68 12.10 -0.89
N ALA A 24 -3.63 10.83 -0.48
CA ALA A 24 -3.73 10.44 0.92
C ALA A 24 -2.60 11.02 1.79
N LEU A 25 -1.36 11.02 1.28
CA LEU A 25 -0.22 11.64 1.96
C LEU A 25 -0.33 13.16 2.09
N ARG A 26 -0.88 13.84 1.07
CA ARG A 26 -1.04 15.31 1.07
C ARG A 26 -2.21 15.78 1.90
N ASN A 27 -3.30 15.01 1.94
CA ASN A 27 -4.53 15.38 2.61
C ASN A 27 -5.09 14.21 3.45
N PRO A 28 -4.40 13.81 4.53
CA PRO A 28 -4.74 12.60 5.28
C PRO A 28 -6.14 12.65 5.92
N ALA A 29 -6.64 13.84 6.27
CA ALA A 29 -7.96 14.01 6.86
C ALA A 29 -9.12 13.63 5.90
N SER A 30 -8.91 13.68 4.58
CA SER A 30 -9.91 13.27 3.60
C SER A 30 -9.85 11.78 3.23
N TYR A 31 -8.80 11.06 3.64
CA TYR A 31 -8.57 9.65 3.29
C TYR A 31 -8.30 8.81 4.55
N ILE A 32 -9.15 8.93 5.58
CA ILE A 32 -8.90 8.40 6.94
C ILE A 32 -8.64 6.88 6.96
N LYS A 33 -9.25 6.12 6.04
CA LYS A 33 -9.07 4.66 5.94
C LYS A 33 -7.78 4.23 5.21
N SER A 34 -7.03 5.17 4.63
CA SER A 34 -5.80 4.85 3.91
C SER A 34 -4.66 4.59 4.89
N SER A 35 -3.93 3.49 4.67
CA SER A 35 -2.66 3.21 5.34
C SER A 35 -1.65 4.36 5.21
N PHE A 36 -1.65 5.05 4.06
CA PHE A 36 -0.80 6.21 3.81
C PHE A 36 -1.19 7.42 4.64
N SER A 37 -2.49 7.68 4.82
CA SER A 37 -2.95 8.74 5.71
C SER A 37 -2.54 8.44 7.15
N HIS A 38 -2.71 7.21 7.60
CA HIS A 38 -2.32 6.79 8.95
C HIS A 38 -0.80 6.92 9.18
N HIS A 39 0.01 6.47 8.22
CA HIS A 39 1.46 6.66 8.25
C HIS A 39 1.83 8.14 8.25
N ARG A 40 1.21 8.97 7.39
CA ARG A 40 1.43 10.43 7.34
C ARG A 40 1.17 11.12 8.67
N THR A 41 0.11 10.72 9.39
CA THR A 41 -0.28 11.33 10.67
C THR A 41 0.46 10.76 11.88
N SER A 42 1.10 9.60 11.75
CA SER A 42 1.85 8.97 12.84
C SER A 42 3.36 9.23 12.75
N ARG A 43 3.92 9.32 11.54
CA ARG A 43 5.37 9.45 11.32
C ARG A 43 5.81 10.82 10.82
N HIS A 44 4.98 11.54 10.08
CA HIS A 44 5.37 12.75 9.35
C HIS A 44 4.50 13.97 9.64
N THR A 45 3.80 14.01 10.78
CA THR A 45 2.74 14.99 11.08
C THR A 45 3.12 16.44 10.78
N ARG A 46 4.35 16.85 11.13
CA ARG A 46 4.86 18.23 11.00
C ARG A 46 5.86 18.41 9.86
N GLU A 47 6.02 17.41 9.00
CA GLU A 47 6.98 17.41 7.90
C GLU A 47 6.24 17.53 6.55
N ASP A 48 7.00 17.86 5.50
CA ASP A 48 6.47 17.75 4.15
C ASP A 48 6.07 16.30 3.84
N PRO A 49 5.03 16.08 3.01
CA PRO A 49 4.64 14.72 2.62
C PRO A 49 5.82 13.96 2.02
N PRO A 50 6.10 12.72 2.47
CA PRO A 50 7.21 11.95 1.96
C PRO A 50 7.01 11.62 0.47
N GLY A 51 8.11 11.56 -0.26
CA GLY A 51 8.13 11.06 -1.63
C GLY A 51 7.96 9.54 -1.70
N LEU A 52 7.55 9.04 -2.86
CA LEU A 52 7.39 7.60 -3.10
C LEU A 52 8.44 7.09 -4.08
N LYS A 53 9.07 5.95 -3.74
CA LYS A 53 9.84 5.13 -4.70
C LYS A 53 9.03 3.88 -5.02
N VAL A 54 8.60 3.74 -6.27
CA VAL A 54 7.68 2.68 -6.69
C VAL A 54 8.38 1.68 -7.58
N THR A 55 8.19 0.39 -7.32
CA THR A 55 8.66 -0.73 -8.15
C THR A 55 7.51 -1.68 -8.42
N ALA A 56 7.27 -2.02 -9.69
CA ALA A 56 6.27 -3.03 -10.06
C ALA A 56 6.87 -4.43 -9.88
N LEU A 57 6.30 -5.23 -8.96
CA LEU A 57 6.76 -6.59 -8.66
C LEU A 57 6.22 -7.62 -9.67
N HIS A 58 4.95 -7.50 -10.02
CA HIS A 58 4.26 -8.36 -10.98
C HIS A 58 3.47 -7.48 -11.96
N ARG A 59 3.31 -7.96 -13.21
CA ARG A 59 2.59 -7.27 -14.29
C ARG A 59 1.71 -8.26 -15.04
N SER A 60 0.70 -7.75 -15.74
CA SER A 60 -0.15 -8.53 -16.64
C SER A 60 -0.91 -9.69 -15.97
N LEU A 61 -1.30 -9.53 -14.69
CA LEU A 61 -2.17 -10.46 -13.98
C LEU A 61 -3.64 -10.06 -14.17
N GLU A 62 -4.34 -10.76 -15.06
CA GLU A 62 -5.73 -10.43 -15.42
C GLU A 62 -6.72 -10.87 -14.34
N SER A 63 -6.47 -12.00 -13.69
CA SER A 63 -7.34 -12.55 -12.64
C SER A 63 -7.24 -11.74 -11.35
N THR A 64 -8.39 -11.34 -10.82
CA THR A 64 -8.48 -10.70 -9.50
C THR A 64 -7.94 -11.59 -8.39
N LEU A 65 -8.18 -12.91 -8.49
CA LEU A 65 -7.67 -13.86 -7.51
C LEU A 65 -6.14 -13.90 -7.52
N GLU A 66 -5.54 -13.96 -8.71
CA GLU A 66 -4.07 -13.99 -8.84
C GLU A 66 -3.42 -12.72 -8.30
N ARG A 67 -3.97 -11.54 -8.62
CA ARG A 67 -3.44 -10.26 -8.09
C ARG A 67 -3.46 -10.23 -6.56
N LYS A 68 -4.60 -10.60 -5.97
CA LYS A 68 -4.75 -10.65 -4.51
C LYS A 68 -3.86 -11.70 -3.86
N LEU A 69 -3.69 -12.86 -4.48
CA LEU A 69 -2.80 -13.90 -3.98
C LEU A 69 -1.33 -13.44 -4.00
N MET A 70 -0.89 -12.79 -5.08
CA MET A 70 0.50 -12.28 -5.17
C MET A 70 0.76 -11.12 -4.21
N GLU A 71 -0.22 -10.24 -4.00
CA GLU A 71 -0.19 -9.22 -2.96
C GLU A 71 -0.05 -9.87 -1.57
N ALA A 72 -0.93 -10.83 -1.25
CA ALA A 72 -0.94 -11.55 0.02
C ALA A 72 0.38 -12.26 0.31
N LEU A 73 0.92 -13.02 -0.65
CA LEU A 73 2.20 -13.71 -0.51
C LEU A 73 3.37 -12.74 -0.28
N THR A 74 3.35 -11.59 -0.97
CA THR A 74 4.39 -10.58 -0.82
C THR A 74 4.32 -9.89 0.54
N ILE A 75 3.13 -9.50 0.97
CA ILE A 75 2.89 -8.90 2.29
C ILE A 75 3.37 -9.84 3.40
N ASN A 76 2.96 -11.11 3.37
CA ASN A 76 3.38 -12.10 4.36
C ASN A 76 4.91 -12.29 4.37
N ARG A 77 5.54 -12.31 3.19
CA ARG A 77 6.99 -12.52 3.07
C ARG A 77 7.81 -11.37 3.66
N ILE A 78 7.38 -10.12 3.47
CA ILE A 78 8.23 -8.95 3.79
C ILE A 78 7.73 -8.10 4.95
N MET A 79 6.51 -8.36 5.45
CA MET A 79 5.89 -7.68 6.59
C MET A 79 6.02 -6.14 6.52
N PRO A 80 5.49 -5.51 5.45
CA PRO A 80 5.66 -4.09 5.18
C PRO A 80 5.05 -3.21 6.29
N GLU A 81 5.75 -2.16 6.70
CA GLU A 81 5.43 -1.35 7.87
C GLU A 81 4.19 -0.46 7.70
N ILE A 82 3.86 -0.10 6.45
CA ILE A 82 2.76 0.81 6.14
C ILE A 82 1.43 0.06 5.98
N ASN A 83 1.44 -1.20 5.53
CA ASN A 83 0.20 -1.97 5.38
C ASN A 83 -0.53 -2.09 6.71
N ASN A 84 -1.84 -1.84 6.70
CA ASN A 84 -2.64 -1.87 7.93
C ASN A 84 -3.02 -3.32 8.33
N ARG A 85 -3.50 -3.49 9.56
CA ARG A 85 -3.86 -4.81 10.10
C ARG A 85 -4.97 -5.51 9.31
N ASP A 86 -5.90 -4.74 8.73
CA ASP A 86 -6.99 -5.30 7.94
C ASP A 86 -6.47 -5.83 6.58
N GLU A 87 -5.59 -5.08 5.92
CA GLU A 87 -4.86 -5.52 4.71
C GLU A 87 -4.03 -6.79 4.98
N LEU A 88 -3.43 -6.90 6.17
CA LEU A 88 -2.72 -8.08 6.65
C LEU A 88 -3.66 -9.26 6.95
N MET A 89 -4.84 -9.02 7.54
CA MET A 89 -5.81 -10.07 7.86
C MET A 89 -6.51 -10.62 6.62
N ASP A 90 -6.89 -9.77 5.68
CA ASP A 90 -7.44 -10.19 4.39
C ASP A 90 -6.42 -11.00 3.59
N THR A 91 -5.15 -10.64 3.69
CA THR A 91 -4.02 -11.42 3.15
C THR A 91 -3.96 -12.83 3.74
N VAL A 92 -4.01 -12.97 5.07
CA VAL A 92 -3.95 -14.28 5.73
C VAL A 92 -5.06 -15.21 5.25
N ARG A 93 -6.30 -14.70 5.10
CA ARG A 93 -7.46 -15.49 4.63
C ARG A 93 -7.32 -16.06 3.22
N LEU A 94 -6.43 -15.50 2.40
CA LEU A 94 -6.21 -15.97 1.02
C LEU A 94 -5.14 -17.07 0.93
N ILE A 95 -4.32 -17.22 1.97
CA ILE A 95 -3.18 -18.15 1.99
C ILE A 95 -3.33 -19.30 3.00
N THR A 96 -4.28 -19.22 3.93
CA THR A 96 -4.64 -20.26 4.90
C THR A 96 -6.08 -20.69 4.75
#